data_AF-A0A2V7UPR5-F1
#
_entry.id   AF-A0A2V7UPR5-F1
#
_cell.length_a   1.000
_cell.length_b   1.000
_cell.length_c   1.000
_cell.angle_alpha   90.00
_cell.angle_beta   90.00
_cell.angle_gamma   90.00
#
_symmetry.space_group_name_H-M   'P 1'
#
loop_
_entity.id
_entity.type
_entity.pdbx_description
1 polymer ?
#
loop_
_entity_poly.entity_id
_entity_poly.type
_entity_poly.pdbx_seq_one_letter_code
_entity_poly.pdbx_strand_id
1 'polypeptide(L)' 'MDVVRAWKDPSYRACLGPEELALAPPNPAGMVDLSDDELKRASGVNGAVGTTAIDCTEYTFRRFRCCPKP' A
#
# COMPACT_ATOMS: atom_id res chain seq x y z
N MET A 1 -18.23 -10.68 -14.58
CA MET A 1 -17.82 -9.79 -13.47
C MET A 1 -16.55 -9.04 -13.84
N ASP A 2 -16.47 -7.74 -13.55
CA ASP A 2 -15.23 -6.95 -13.62
C ASP A 2 -14.52 -6.98 -12.26
N VAL A 3 -13.42 -7.74 -12.16
CA VAL A 3 -12.70 -7.95 -10.89
C VAL A 3 -12.04 -6.66 -10.40
N VAL A 4 -11.43 -5.88 -11.29
CA VAL A 4 -10.74 -4.64 -10.90
C VAL A 4 -11.74 -3.65 -10.34
N ARG A 5 -12.89 -3.49 -11.00
CA ARG A 5 -13.94 -2.59 -10.52
C ARG A 5 -14.56 -3.08 -9.22
N ALA A 6 -14.78 -4.39 -9.06
CA ALA A 6 -15.31 -4.97 -7.82
C ALA A 6 -14.41 -4.78 -6.58
N TRP A 7 -13.13 -4.46 -6.77
CA TRP A 7 -12.21 -4.13 -5.68
C TRP A 7 -12.03 -2.63 -5.46
N LYS A 8 -12.24 -1.81 -6.49
CA LYS A 8 -12.05 -0.35 -6.43
C LYS A 8 -13.33 0.42 -6.12
N ASP A 9 -14.49 -0.11 -6.50
CA ASP A 9 -15.78 0.54 -6.39
C ASP A 9 -16.70 -0.23 -5.40
N PRO A 10 -16.91 0.31 -4.19
CA PRO A 10 -17.77 -0.32 -3.18
C PRO A 10 -19.23 -0.45 -3.63
N SER A 11 -19.74 0.51 -4.39
CA SER A 11 -21.12 0.52 -4.88
C SER A 11 -21.33 -0.58 -5.90
N TYR A 12 -20.39 -0.73 -6.83
CA TYR A 12 -20.43 -1.82 -7.79
C TYR A 12 -20.33 -3.19 -7.09
N ARG A 13 -19.45 -3.32 -6.10
CA ARG A 13 -19.30 -4.56 -5.33
C ARG A 13 -20.57 -4.93 -4.57
N ALA A 14 -21.28 -3.95 -4.00
CA ALA A 14 -22.53 -4.15 -3.27
C ALA A 14 -23.69 -4.60 -4.18
N CYS A 15 -23.61 -4.32 -5.48
CA CYS A 15 -24.61 -4.76 -6.46
C CYS A 15 -24.38 -6.20 -6.97
N LEU A 16 -23.26 -6.86 -6.62
CA LEU A 16 -22.94 -8.20 -7.13
C LEU A 16 -23.71 -9.29 -6.38
N GLY A 17 -24.18 -10.29 -7.13
CA GLY A 17 -24.82 -11.47 -6.57
C GLY A 17 -23.85 -12.43 -5.86
N PRO A 18 -24.37 -13.43 -5.11
CA PRO A 18 -23.54 -14.42 -4.41
C PRO A 18 -22.65 -15.21 -5.37
N GLU A 19 -23.17 -15.62 -6.53
CA GLU A 19 -22.41 -16.34 -7.56
C GLU A 19 -21.30 -15.47 -8.16
N GLU A 20 -21.52 -14.17 -8.31
CA GLU A 20 -20.51 -13.25 -8.85
C GLU A 20 -19.44 -12.94 -7.80
N LEU A 21 -19.81 -12.74 -6.53
CA LEU A 21 -18.87 -12.55 -5.45
C LEU A 21 -17.99 -13.80 -5.22
N ALA A 22 -18.51 -14.99 -5.46
CA ALA A 22 -17.74 -16.23 -5.38
C ALA A 22 -16.65 -16.33 -6.46
N LEU A 23 -16.80 -15.63 -7.58
CA LEU A 23 -15.77 -15.51 -8.62
C LEU A 23 -14.69 -14.47 -8.27
N ALA A 24 -14.91 -13.65 -7.24
CA ALA A 24 -13.89 -12.71 -6.79
C ALA A 24 -12.73 -13.47 -6.14
N PRO A 25 -11.47 -13.19 -6.51
CA PRO A 25 -10.33 -13.74 -5.79
C PRO A 25 -10.38 -13.24 -4.33
N PRO A 26 -9.87 -13.99 -3.34
CA PRO A 26 -9.90 -13.59 -1.94
C PRO A 26 -9.08 -12.32 -1.64
N ASN A 27 -8.05 -12.03 -2.44
CA ASN A 27 -7.20 -10.84 -2.32
C ASN A 27 -6.90 -10.26 -3.71
N PRO A 28 -7.11 -8.96 -3.96
CA PRO A 28 -6.86 -8.33 -5.26
C PRO A 28 -5.38 -8.33 -5.67
N ALA A 29 -4.45 -8.38 -4.71
CA ALA A 29 -3.01 -8.45 -4.96
C ALA A 29 -2.46 -9.89 -4.92
N GLY A 30 -3.30 -10.87 -4.55
CA GLY A 30 -2.86 -12.24 -4.24
C GLY A 30 -2.02 -12.33 -2.96
N MET A 31 -1.65 -13.55 -2.56
CA MET A 31 -0.62 -13.74 -1.52
C MET A 31 0.74 -13.52 -2.16
N VAL A 32 1.27 -12.31 -2.02
CA VAL A 32 2.60 -11.95 -2.49
C VAL A 32 3.37 -11.46 -1.28
N ASP A 33 4.36 -12.25 -0.87
CA ASP A 33 5.36 -11.82 0.10
C ASP A 33 6.49 -11.18 -0.69
N LEU A 34 6.62 -9.86 -0.57
CA LEU A 34 7.67 -9.11 -1.26
C LEU A 34 8.81 -8.88 -0.29
N SER A 35 10.03 -9.16 -0.75
CA SER A 35 11.21 -8.63 -0.07
C SER A 35 11.18 -7.09 -0.06
N ASP A 36 11.87 -6.49 0.92
CA ASP A 36 12.00 -5.02 0.99
C ASP A 36 12.49 -4.40 -0.32
N ASP A 37 13.35 -5.11 -1.05
CA ASP A 37 13.88 -4.64 -2.32
C ASP A 37 12.86 -4.72 -3.46
N GLU A 38 12.03 -5.76 -3.50
CA GLU A 38 10.90 -5.85 -4.43
C GLU A 38 9.84 -4.80 -4.14
N LEU A 39 9.55 -4.56 -2.86
CA LEU A 39 8.62 -3.54 -2.42
C LEU A 39 9.10 -2.13 -2.80
N LYS A 40 10.39 -1.83 -2.59
CA LYS A 40 11.02 -0.56 -3.04
C LYS A 40 10.87 -0.38 -4.54
N ARG A 41 11.15 -1.41 -5.34
CA ARG A 41 10.99 -1.35 -6.81
C ARG A 41 9.53 -1.13 -7.21
N ALA A 42 8.59 -1.80 -6.54
CA ALA A 42 7.16 -1.69 -6.82
C ALA A 42 6.57 -0.33 -6.41
N SER A 43 7.18 0.37 -5.44
CA SER A 43 6.69 1.66 -4.92
C SER A 43 6.67 2.80 -5.94
N GLY A 44 7.42 2.69 -7.04
CA GLY A 44 7.58 3.77 -8.02
C GLY A 44 8.44 4.94 -7.52
N VAL A 45 9.04 4.83 -6.33
CA VAL A 45 9.90 5.87 -5.76
C VAL A 45 11.30 5.81 -6.40
N ASN A 46 11.62 6.80 -7.24
CA ASN A 46 12.95 7.01 -7.82
C ASN A 46 13.78 8.00 -6.97
N GLY A 47 14.02 7.69 -5.69
CA GLY A 47 14.79 8.57 -4.80
C GLY A 47 14.61 8.26 -3.31
N ALA A 48 14.93 9.24 -2.46
CA ALA A 48 14.62 9.14 -1.04
C ALA A 48 13.10 9.02 -0.84
N VAL A 49 12.67 8.05 -0.04
CA VAL A 49 11.26 7.89 0.35
C VAL A 49 10.87 9.09 1.20
N GLY A 50 10.27 10.08 0.57
CA GLY A 50 9.66 11.21 1.25
C GLY A 50 8.29 10.80 1.76
N THR A 51 8.18 10.41 3.03
CA THR A 51 6.89 10.57 3.72
C THR A 51 6.68 12.07 3.99
N THR A 52 5.45 12.50 4.26
CA THR A 52 5.04 13.92 4.31
C THR A 52 5.76 14.81 5.33
N ALA A 53 6.79 14.31 6.03
CA ALA A 53 7.69 15.09 6.84
C ALA A 53 9.11 14.46 6.85
N ILE A 54 10.11 15.17 6.31
CA ILE A 54 11.53 14.74 6.22
C ILE A 54 12.11 14.37 7.60
N ASP A 55 11.68 15.10 8.62
CA ASP A 55 12.03 14.94 10.03
C ASP A 55 11.53 13.64 10.65
N CYS A 56 10.39 13.09 10.21
CA CYS A 56 9.88 11.81 10.71
C CYS A 56 10.78 10.62 10.33
N THR A 57 11.37 10.65 9.12
CA THR A 57 12.23 9.56 8.62
C THR A 57 13.65 9.67 9.18
N GLU A 58 14.20 10.87 9.27
CA GLU A 58 15.55 11.12 9.82
C GLU A 58 15.65 10.81 11.32
N TYR A 59 14.56 11.00 12.09
CA TYR A 59 14.52 10.67 13.52
C TYR A 59 14.65 9.17 13.80
N THR A 60 13.89 8.32 13.08
CA THR A 60 13.87 6.87 13.30
C THR A 60 15.00 6.13 12.57
N PHE A 61 15.31 6.49 11.32
CA PHE A 61 16.32 5.78 10.53
C PHE A 61 17.75 6.28 10.73
N ARG A 62 17.95 7.57 11.00
CA ARG A 62 19.30 8.18 11.06
C ARG A 62 19.68 8.74 12.42
N ARG A 63 18.84 8.54 13.45
CA ARG A 63 19.01 9.07 14.82
C ARG A 63 19.28 10.58 14.83
N PHE A 64 18.81 11.31 13.82
CA PHE A 64 18.98 12.75 13.75
C PHE A 64 18.04 13.37 14.80
N ARG A 65 18.61 13.95 15.86
CA ARG A 65 17.84 14.54 16.95
C ARG A 65 17.31 15.91 16.50
N CYS A 66 16.04 15.96 16.11
CA CYS A 66 15.36 17.22 15.76
C CYS A 66 15.08 18.14 16.96
N CYS A 67 15.25 17.70 18.22
CA CYS A 67 15.06 18.56 19.38
C CYS A 67 16.40 18.87 20.06
N PRO A 68 16.76 20.15 20.27
CA PRO A 68 17.86 20.50 21.16
C PRO A 68 17.51 20.05 22.58
N LYS A 69 18.51 19.58 23.33
CA LYS A 69 18.31 19.24 24.75
C LYS A 69 17.88 20.51 25.53
N PRO A 70 17.07 20.35 26.60
CA PRO A 70 16.74 21.46 27.49
C PRO A 70 17.99 22.09 28.10
#